data_AF-A0A528JCV3-F1
#
_entry.id   AF-A0A528JCV3-F1
#
_cell.length_a   1.000
_cell.length_b   1.000
_cell.length_c   1.000
_cell.angle_alpha   90.00
_cell.angle_beta   90.00
_cell.angle_gamma   90.00
#
_symmetry.space_group_name_H-M   'P 1'
#
loop_
_entity.id
_entity.type
_entity.pdbx_description
1 polymer ?
#
loop_
_entity_poly.entity_id
_entity_poly.type
_entity_poly.pdbx_seq_one_letter_code
_entity_poly.pdbx_strand_id
1 'polypeptide(L)'
;HNERPMSTHIPYLRHVSDTVIGLENGSLLSVIKLDGLFFQTEDQAELNMRSVVQNTMIRALGSSRFSLWSTVVRREVETEIGGAFDEPFCELLNRRYMNQLREKRMFTNEIYLTIVRSGMRGALGIGDTVKKLLDRANREVRDQQTREDVTELEELISNITRELQKYGARALGIAYRDKEPYSEPCEFFNTILTCGVPRKMRLPRMGIRNFVGTSRLHFSKRTMQAQAAVDEDSRFGALLSVKEYPPFTGPGMLDGLLQVNHEFILTQSFTIADKPIAQERITRLQRQIQASDEAGSSVEKDIDYALNSLMNQEAVFGFHHLSLLCLSRDLQGVSKSVSELGACLTDMNINW
;
A
#
# COMPACT_ATOMS: atom_id res chain seq x y z
N HIS A 1 7.97 29.72 15.66
CA HIS A 1 6.87 28.76 15.39
C HIS A 1 7.12 28.25 13.97
N ASN A 2 7.89 27.16 13.82
CA ASN A 2 8.39 26.69 12.51
C ASN A 2 7.47 25.61 11.96
N GLU A 3 6.27 25.99 11.55
CA GLU A 3 5.42 25.08 10.79
C GLU A 3 6.03 24.86 9.40
N ARG A 4 6.24 23.59 9.03
CA ARG A 4 6.75 23.21 7.70
C ARG A 4 5.57 22.87 6.80
N PRO A 5 5.58 23.29 5.53
CA PRO A 5 4.53 22.89 4.60
C PRO A 5 4.61 21.38 4.34
N MET A 6 3.46 20.72 4.32
CA MET A 6 3.35 19.27 4.11
C MET A 6 3.96 18.81 2.78
N SER A 7 3.96 19.69 1.77
CA SER A 7 4.61 19.47 0.48
C SER A 7 6.09 19.09 0.57
N THR A 8 6.78 19.46 1.65
CA THR A 8 8.19 19.08 1.90
C THR A 8 8.34 17.57 2.15
N HIS A 9 7.27 16.91 2.59
CA HIS A 9 7.26 15.48 2.93
C HIS A 9 6.57 14.61 1.88
N ILE A 10 5.98 15.22 0.84
CA ILE A 10 5.26 14.51 -0.21
C ILE A 10 6.16 14.40 -1.46
N PRO A 11 6.57 13.19 -1.88
CA PRO A 11 7.53 13.01 -2.96
C PRO A 11 6.92 13.13 -4.37
N TYR A 12 5.59 13.26 -4.49
CA TYR A 12 4.88 13.21 -5.77
C TYR A 12 5.00 14.52 -6.55
N LEU A 13 5.52 14.47 -7.78
CA LEU A 13 5.69 15.68 -8.61
C LEU A 13 4.56 15.89 -9.59
N ARG A 14 4.34 14.97 -10.54
CA ARG A 14 3.39 15.15 -11.65
C ARG A 14 3.06 13.83 -12.32
N HIS A 15 1.97 13.80 -13.07
CA HIS A 15 1.75 12.77 -14.08
C HIS A 15 2.85 12.88 -15.17
N VAL A 16 3.48 11.75 -15.48
CA VAL A 16 4.36 11.59 -16.65
C VAL A 16 3.67 10.80 -17.77
N SER A 17 2.63 10.05 -17.40
CA SER A 17 1.62 9.43 -18.27
C SER A 17 0.27 9.46 -17.53
N ASP A 18 -0.79 8.98 -18.16
CA ASP A 18 -2.14 8.94 -17.58
C ASP A 18 -2.17 8.13 -16.28
N THR A 19 -1.41 7.03 -16.20
CA THR A 19 -1.37 6.11 -15.04
C THR A 19 -0.09 6.21 -14.21
N VAL A 20 0.94 6.93 -14.71
CA VAL A 20 2.27 6.98 -14.07
C VAL A 20 2.57 8.35 -13.47
N ILE A 21 2.97 8.36 -12.20
CA ILE A 21 3.40 9.55 -11.46
C ILE A 21 4.92 9.56 -11.31
N GLY A 22 5.56 10.69 -11.63
CA GLY A 22 6.97 10.92 -11.36
C GLY A 22 7.21 11.44 -9.94
N LEU A 23 8.27 10.96 -9.30
CA LEU A 23 8.70 11.38 -7.96
C LEU A 23 9.88 12.35 -8.02
N GLU A 24 10.14 13.05 -6.92
CA GLU A 24 11.24 14.03 -6.80
C GLU A 24 12.63 13.44 -7.03
N ASN A 25 12.83 12.18 -6.65
CA ASN A 25 14.09 11.46 -6.84
C ASN A 25 14.26 10.87 -8.26
N GLY A 26 13.32 11.11 -9.16
CA GLY A 26 13.31 10.54 -10.51
C GLY A 26 12.79 9.10 -10.61
N SER A 27 12.31 8.51 -9.51
CA SER A 27 11.54 7.26 -9.56
C SER A 27 10.19 7.50 -10.23
N LEU A 28 9.58 6.41 -10.69
CA LEU A 28 8.23 6.37 -11.22
C LEU A 28 7.35 5.51 -10.30
N LEU A 29 6.08 5.84 -10.17
CA LEU A 29 5.10 4.99 -9.49
C LEU A 29 3.84 4.86 -10.33
N SER A 30 3.15 3.73 -10.19
CA SER A 30 1.78 3.53 -10.64
C SER A 30 0.97 2.85 -9.54
N VAL A 31 -0.31 3.17 -9.46
CA VAL A 31 -1.22 2.67 -8.42
C VAL A 31 -2.30 1.82 -9.07
N ILE A 32 -2.53 0.62 -8.55
CA ILE A 32 -3.58 -0.30 -8.98
C ILE A 32 -4.58 -0.40 -7.83
N LYS A 33 -5.86 -0.21 -8.13
CA LYS A 33 -6.96 -0.51 -7.19
C LYS A 33 -7.41 -1.96 -7.39
N LEU A 34 -7.72 -2.62 -6.29
CA LEU A 34 -8.27 -3.97 -6.22
C LEU A 34 -9.60 -3.89 -5.46
N ASP A 35 -10.63 -4.58 -5.97
CA ASP A 35 -11.92 -4.74 -5.29
C ASP A 35 -11.85 -5.84 -4.21
N GLY A 36 -10.83 -6.70 -4.28
CA GLY A 36 -10.59 -7.79 -3.34
C GLY A 36 -11.30 -9.08 -3.76
N LEU A 37 -11.26 -10.07 -2.87
CA LEU A 37 -12.01 -11.33 -3.01
C LEU A 37 -12.75 -11.61 -1.71
N PHE A 38 -13.94 -12.22 -1.83
CA PHE A 38 -14.68 -12.73 -0.68
C PHE A 38 -14.03 -14.04 -0.21
N PHE A 39 -13.00 -13.95 0.62
CA PHE A 39 -12.26 -15.12 1.12
C PHE A 39 -13.14 -16.12 1.89
N GLN A 40 -14.26 -15.67 2.46
CA GLN A 40 -15.18 -16.51 3.25
C GLN A 40 -15.91 -17.58 2.43
N THR A 41 -16.00 -17.41 1.11
CA THR A 41 -16.73 -18.32 0.21
C THR A 41 -15.81 -19.11 -0.70
N GLU A 42 -14.51 -18.83 -0.69
CA GLU A 42 -13.52 -19.49 -1.54
C GLU A 42 -12.93 -20.71 -0.84
N ASP A 43 -12.58 -21.74 -1.61
CA ASP A 43 -11.91 -22.94 -1.08
C ASP A 43 -10.47 -22.63 -0.67
N GLN A 44 -9.98 -23.29 0.38
CA GLN A 44 -8.63 -23.13 0.90
C GLN A 44 -7.58 -23.48 -0.16
N ALA A 45 -7.85 -24.46 -1.02
CA ALA A 45 -6.96 -24.82 -2.13
C ALA A 45 -6.80 -23.66 -3.13
N GLU A 46 -7.89 -22.96 -3.43
CA GLU A 46 -7.91 -21.80 -4.33
C GLU A 46 -7.19 -20.60 -3.68
N LEU A 47 -7.37 -20.36 -2.39
CA LEU A 47 -6.64 -19.33 -1.64
C LEU A 47 -5.13 -19.59 -1.63
N ASN A 48 -4.71 -20.84 -1.41
CA ASN A 48 -3.30 -21.22 -1.43
C ASN A 48 -2.70 -21.08 -2.84
N MET A 49 -3.42 -21.54 -3.88
CA MET A 49 -2.98 -21.39 -5.27
C MET A 49 -2.77 -19.90 -5.62
N ARG A 50 -3.66 -19.02 -5.15
CA ARG A 50 -3.53 -17.58 -5.37
C ARG A 50 -2.35 -16.95 -4.65
N SER A 51 -2.02 -17.40 -3.44
CA SER A 51 -0.78 -17.00 -2.76
C SER A 51 0.45 -17.36 -3.59
N VAL A 52 0.46 -18.54 -4.22
CA VAL A 52 1.52 -18.95 -5.14
C VAL A 52 1.58 -18.06 -6.38
N VAL A 53 0.43 -17.65 -6.94
CA VAL A 53 0.37 -16.70 -8.06
C VAL A 53 0.97 -15.35 -7.65
N GLN A 54 0.58 -14.79 -6.51
CA GLN A 54 1.13 -13.54 -5.99
C GLN A 54 2.65 -13.62 -5.76
N ASN A 55 3.13 -14.73 -5.19
CA ASN A 55 4.57 -14.94 -5.03
C ASN A 55 5.27 -14.97 -6.40
N THR A 56 4.71 -15.68 -7.37
CA THR A 56 5.26 -15.77 -8.74
C THR A 56 5.34 -14.40 -9.41
N MET A 57 4.30 -13.59 -9.26
CA MET A 57 4.23 -12.22 -9.75
C MET A 57 5.33 -11.33 -9.11
N ILE A 58 5.51 -11.38 -7.79
CA ILE A 58 6.57 -10.61 -7.11
C ILE A 58 7.96 -11.09 -7.58
N ARG A 59 8.16 -12.40 -7.75
CA ARG A 59 9.41 -12.95 -8.29
C ARG A 59 9.67 -12.49 -9.72
N ALA A 60 8.64 -12.38 -10.56
CA ALA A 60 8.76 -11.95 -11.95
C ALA A 60 9.27 -10.51 -12.10
N LEU A 61 9.10 -9.65 -11.08
CA LEU A 61 9.70 -8.32 -11.06
C LEU A 61 11.24 -8.37 -11.06
N GLY A 62 11.83 -9.40 -10.46
CA GLY A 62 13.21 -9.85 -10.66
C GLY A 62 14.35 -8.89 -10.28
N SER A 63 14.06 -7.66 -9.84
CA SER A 63 15.07 -6.61 -9.68
C SER A 63 14.81 -5.72 -8.47
N SER A 64 15.89 -5.26 -7.82
CA SER A 64 15.84 -4.26 -6.75
C SER A 64 15.36 -2.88 -7.18
N ARG A 65 15.16 -2.68 -8.49
CA ARG A 65 14.52 -1.48 -9.04
C ARG A 65 13.05 -1.36 -8.66
N PHE A 66 12.38 -2.48 -8.41
CA PHE A 66 10.96 -2.50 -8.10
C PHE A 66 10.72 -2.65 -6.60
N SER A 67 9.77 -1.86 -6.13
CA SER A 67 9.26 -1.89 -4.78
C SER A 67 7.73 -1.88 -4.85
N LEU A 68 7.08 -2.71 -4.02
CA LEU A 68 5.63 -2.80 -3.94
C LEU A 68 5.15 -2.21 -2.62
N TRP A 69 4.04 -1.51 -2.64
CA TRP A 69 3.27 -1.14 -1.46
C TRP A 69 1.87 -1.72 -1.58
N SER A 70 1.43 -2.43 -0.56
CA SER A 70 0.04 -2.80 -0.37
C SER A 70 -0.55 -1.85 0.68
N THR A 71 -1.60 -1.13 0.30
CA THR A 71 -2.33 -0.23 1.20
C THR A 71 -3.78 -0.67 1.27
N VAL A 72 -4.25 -1.00 2.46
CA VAL A 72 -5.67 -1.25 2.72
C VAL A 72 -6.24 -0.05 3.47
N VAL A 73 -7.25 0.58 2.90
CA VAL A 73 -8.01 1.65 3.54
C VAL A 73 -9.35 1.08 3.96
N ARG A 74 -9.53 0.88 5.27
CA ARG A 74 -10.82 0.50 5.85
C ARG A 74 -11.51 1.74 6.40
N ARG A 75 -12.69 2.03 5.86
CA ARG A 75 -13.49 3.20 6.24
C ARG A 75 -14.93 2.82 6.55
N GLU A 76 -15.52 3.56 7.46
CA GLU A 76 -16.93 3.45 7.80
C GLU A 76 -17.76 4.08 6.68
N VAL A 77 -18.82 3.39 6.26
CA VAL A 77 -19.71 3.82 5.19
C VAL A 77 -21.15 3.73 5.64
N GLU A 78 -21.90 4.78 5.36
CA GLU A 78 -23.35 4.72 5.39
C GLU A 78 -23.79 4.09 4.07
N THR A 79 -24.21 2.83 4.09
CA THR A 79 -24.75 2.21 2.88
C THR A 79 -26.21 2.58 2.74
N GLU A 80 -26.55 3.23 1.65
CA GLU A 80 -27.92 3.36 1.18
C GLU A 80 -28.11 2.38 0.03
N ILE A 81 -29.03 1.43 0.18
CA ILE A 81 -29.49 0.65 -0.95
C ILE A 81 -30.55 1.53 -1.62
N GLY A 82 -30.20 2.12 -2.76
CA GLY A 82 -31.13 2.94 -3.53
C GLY A 82 -32.38 2.13 -3.94
N GLY A 83 -33.49 2.84 -4.13
CA GLY A 83 -34.74 2.24 -4.59
C GLY A 83 -35.89 3.23 -4.44
N ALA A 84 -36.64 3.43 -5.50
CA ALA A 84 -37.94 4.11 -5.45
C ALA A 84 -39.00 3.05 -5.72
N PHE A 85 -39.95 2.90 -4.80
CA PHE A 85 -41.00 1.91 -4.92
C PHE A 85 -42.35 2.60 -5.07
N ASP A 86 -43.05 2.30 -6.16
CA ASP A 86 -44.37 2.90 -6.44
C ASP A 86 -45.44 2.44 -5.43
N GLU A 87 -45.27 1.24 -4.86
CA GLU A 87 -46.20 0.66 -3.87
C GLU A 87 -45.95 1.24 -2.46
N PRO A 88 -46.94 1.86 -1.81
CA PRO A 88 -46.78 2.50 -0.49
C PRO A 88 -46.26 1.58 0.62
N PHE A 89 -46.62 0.29 0.59
CA PHE A 89 -46.09 -0.69 1.54
C PHE A 89 -44.60 -0.93 1.34
N CYS A 90 -44.16 -1.11 0.10
CA CYS A 90 -42.76 -1.34 -0.24
C CYS A 90 -41.89 -0.12 0.11
N GLU A 91 -42.40 1.09 -0.12
CA GLU A 91 -41.71 2.32 0.27
C GLU A 91 -41.58 2.45 1.80
N LEU A 92 -42.65 2.10 2.54
CA LEU A 92 -42.60 2.07 4.01
C LEU A 92 -41.60 1.03 4.53
N LEU A 93 -41.59 -0.17 3.93
CA LEU A 93 -40.67 -1.25 4.26
C LEU A 93 -39.22 -0.83 3.98
N ASN A 94 -38.96 -0.28 2.79
CA ASN A 94 -37.66 0.25 2.39
C ASN A 94 -37.17 1.30 3.39
N ARG A 95 -37.99 2.31 3.70
CA ARG A 95 -37.64 3.35 4.67
C ARG A 95 -37.31 2.80 6.05
N ARG A 96 -38.11 1.86 6.57
CA ARG A 96 -37.85 1.25 7.89
C ARG A 96 -36.58 0.41 7.88
N TYR A 97 -36.35 -0.36 6.82
CA TYR A 97 -35.17 -1.17 6.65
C TYR A 97 -33.90 -0.32 6.53
N MET A 98 -33.92 0.76 5.74
CA MET A 98 -32.81 1.72 5.65
C MET A 98 -32.53 2.41 6.98
N ASN A 99 -33.55 2.78 7.75
CA ASN A 99 -33.36 3.35 9.09
C ASN A 99 -32.63 2.37 10.03
N GLN A 100 -32.99 1.08 10.01
CA GLN A 100 -32.28 0.06 10.79
C GLN A 100 -30.86 -0.19 10.29
N LEU A 101 -30.63 -0.14 8.97
CA LEU A 101 -29.30 -0.28 8.39
C LEU A 101 -28.37 0.86 8.79
N ARG A 102 -28.88 2.09 8.86
CA ARG A 102 -28.10 3.27 9.28
C ARG A 102 -27.60 3.20 10.73
N GLU A 103 -28.30 2.46 11.60
CA GLU A 103 -27.83 2.22 12.97
C GLU A 103 -26.67 1.21 13.03
N LYS A 104 -26.47 0.40 11.98
CA LYS A 104 -25.36 -0.56 11.91
C LYS A 104 -24.14 0.09 11.27
N ARG A 105 -23.01 0.02 11.97
CA ARG A 105 -21.71 0.45 11.45
C ARG A 105 -21.27 -0.53 10.36
N MET A 106 -21.18 -0.06 9.13
CA MET A 106 -20.71 -0.84 7.99
C MET A 106 -19.38 -0.29 7.51
N PHE A 107 -18.53 -1.19 7.03
CA PHE A 107 -17.18 -0.86 6.61
C PHE A 107 -16.93 -1.37 5.20
N THR A 108 -16.20 -0.58 4.41
CA THR A 108 -15.65 -1.02 3.14
C THR A 108 -14.13 -1.09 3.26
N ASN A 109 -13.54 -2.08 2.58
CA ASN A 109 -12.11 -2.26 2.48
C ASN A 109 -11.70 -1.95 1.05
N GLU A 110 -10.93 -0.89 0.86
CA GLU A 110 -10.35 -0.57 -0.44
C GLU A 110 -8.87 -0.97 -0.44
N ILE A 111 -8.48 -1.79 -1.41
CA ILE A 111 -7.13 -2.34 -1.48
C ILE A 111 -6.40 -1.68 -2.66
N TYR A 112 -5.20 -1.19 -2.40
CA TYR A 112 -4.36 -0.52 -3.39
C TYR A 112 -2.98 -1.19 -3.43
N LEU A 113 -2.52 -1.51 -4.64
CA LEU A 113 -1.17 -1.98 -4.91
C LEU A 113 -0.42 -0.88 -5.65
N THR A 114 0.57 -0.25 -5.00
CA THR A 114 1.44 0.75 -5.63
C THR A 114 2.76 0.11 -6.00
N ILE A 115 3.19 0.26 -7.25
CA ILE A 115 4.46 -0.24 -7.73
C ILE A 115 5.34 0.96 -8.03
N VAL A 116 6.52 0.99 -7.42
CA VAL A 116 7.52 2.03 -7.61
C VAL A 116 8.70 1.43 -8.32
N ARG A 117 9.08 2.06 -9.43
CA ARG A 117 10.31 1.81 -10.16
C ARG A 117 11.33 2.89 -9.79
N SER A 118 12.40 2.49 -9.15
CA SER A 118 13.55 3.34 -8.81
C SER A 118 14.76 3.02 -9.68
N GLY A 119 15.74 3.92 -9.72
CA GLY A 119 17.06 3.57 -10.25
C GLY A 119 17.68 2.39 -9.48
N MET A 120 18.67 1.70 -10.07
CA MET A 120 19.35 0.59 -9.39
C MET A 120 19.98 1.09 -8.09
N ARG A 121 19.78 0.36 -6.98
CA ARG A 121 20.42 0.64 -5.69
C ARG A 121 21.72 -0.19 -5.57
N GLY A 122 22.73 0.32 -4.86
CA GLY A 122 23.98 -0.41 -4.58
C GLY A 122 25.12 -0.19 -5.60
N ALA A 123 26.11 -1.09 -5.63
CA ALA A 123 27.32 -0.95 -6.44
C ALA A 123 27.04 -0.84 -7.96
N LEU A 124 25.98 -1.47 -8.45
CA LEU A 124 25.47 -1.34 -9.83
C LEU A 124 24.83 0.04 -10.11
N GLY A 125 24.34 0.72 -9.07
CA GLY A 125 23.79 2.07 -9.13
C GLY A 125 24.86 3.16 -9.27
N ILE A 126 26.12 2.90 -8.93
CA ILE A 126 27.23 3.85 -9.11
C ILE A 126 27.46 4.09 -10.61
N GLY A 127 27.44 3.03 -11.44
CA GLY A 127 27.52 3.14 -12.89
C GLY A 127 26.34 3.91 -13.50
N ASP A 128 25.12 3.65 -13.00
CA ASP A 128 23.90 4.36 -13.42
C ASP A 128 23.94 5.86 -13.01
N THR A 129 24.57 6.17 -11.88
CA THR A 129 24.74 7.55 -11.39
C THR A 129 25.76 8.33 -12.21
N VAL A 130 26.89 7.71 -12.58
CA VAL A 130 27.90 8.30 -13.46
C VAL A 130 27.32 8.53 -14.86
N LYS A 131 26.58 7.57 -15.39
CA LYS A 131 25.88 7.67 -16.67
C LYS A 131 24.86 8.82 -16.67
N LYS A 132 24.03 8.93 -15.62
CA LYS A 132 23.09 10.04 -15.43
C LYS A 132 23.76 11.42 -15.33
N LEU A 133 24.99 11.48 -14.82
CA LEU A 133 25.77 12.72 -14.75
C LEU A 133 26.29 13.15 -16.13
N LEU A 134 26.65 12.18 -16.98
CA LEU A 134 27.01 12.41 -18.38
C LEU A 134 25.78 12.81 -19.22
N ASP A 135 24.67 12.08 -19.06
CA ASP A 135 23.42 12.28 -19.80
C ASP A 135 22.69 13.57 -19.39
N ARG A 136 23.02 14.17 -18.24
CA ARG A 136 22.51 15.50 -17.83
C ARG A 136 22.83 16.60 -18.84
N ALA A 137 23.89 16.46 -19.63
CA ALA A 137 24.23 17.42 -20.67
C ALA A 137 23.32 17.34 -21.90
N ASN A 138 22.58 16.23 -22.08
CA ASN A 138 21.82 15.96 -23.30
C ASN A 138 20.33 15.70 -23.00
N ARG A 139 19.53 16.77 -23.12
CA ARG A 139 18.09 16.77 -22.76
C ARG A 139 17.29 15.71 -23.53
N GLU A 140 17.66 15.47 -24.77
CA GLU A 140 17.00 14.53 -25.68
C GLU A 140 17.18 13.07 -25.23
N VAL A 141 18.38 12.70 -24.78
CA VAL A 141 18.67 11.36 -24.24
C VAL A 141 17.87 11.10 -22.95
N ARG A 142 17.75 12.11 -22.08
CA ARG A 142 16.99 11.99 -20.84
C ARG A 142 15.49 11.80 -21.09
N ASP A 143 14.93 12.57 -22.01
CA ASP A 143 13.51 12.49 -22.32
C ASP A 143 13.18 11.14 -23.00
N GLN A 144 14.09 10.61 -23.84
CA GLN A 144 13.98 9.28 -24.42
C GLN A 144 14.04 8.18 -23.35
N GLN A 145 15.01 8.22 -22.44
CA GLN A 145 15.12 7.25 -21.36
C GLN A 145 13.91 7.30 -20.40
N THR A 146 13.38 8.50 -20.13
CA THR A 146 12.17 8.64 -19.31
C THR A 146 10.96 7.98 -19.99
N ARG A 147 10.84 8.09 -21.31
CA ARG A 147 9.76 7.42 -22.06
C ARG A 147 9.89 5.91 -22.01
N GLU A 148 11.09 5.38 -22.20
CA GLU A 148 11.37 3.94 -22.10
C GLU A 148 11.02 3.41 -20.69
N ASP A 149 11.44 4.13 -19.65
CA ASP A 149 11.15 3.81 -18.26
C ASP A 149 9.63 3.82 -17.95
N VAL A 150 8.89 4.75 -18.56
CA VAL A 150 7.42 4.82 -18.44
C VAL A 150 6.77 3.64 -19.16
N THR A 151 7.18 3.34 -20.39
CA THR A 151 6.65 2.22 -21.18
C THR A 151 6.91 0.88 -20.48
N GLU A 152 8.12 0.66 -19.97
CA GLU A 152 8.47 -0.54 -19.18
C GLU A 152 7.53 -0.70 -17.97
N LEU A 153 7.29 0.39 -17.23
CA LEU A 153 6.39 0.36 -16.09
C LEU A 153 4.94 0.11 -16.53
N GLU A 154 4.45 0.74 -17.59
CA GLU A 154 3.08 0.54 -18.08
C GLU A 154 2.82 -0.90 -18.55
N GLU A 155 3.78 -1.50 -19.26
CA GLU A 155 3.71 -2.91 -19.67
C GLU A 155 3.64 -3.84 -18.45
N LEU A 156 4.49 -3.59 -17.45
CA LEU A 156 4.51 -4.33 -16.19
C LEU A 156 3.19 -4.19 -15.43
N ILE A 157 2.64 -2.97 -15.33
CA ILE A 157 1.33 -2.72 -14.71
C ILE A 157 0.22 -3.43 -15.49
N SER A 158 0.26 -3.42 -16.82
CA SER A 158 -0.71 -4.12 -17.66
C SER A 158 -0.67 -5.64 -17.44
N ASN A 159 0.51 -6.23 -17.30
CA ASN A 159 0.66 -7.67 -17.03
C ASN A 159 0.10 -8.02 -15.65
N ILE A 160 0.46 -7.23 -14.64
CA ILE A 160 -0.01 -7.37 -13.26
C ILE A 160 -1.53 -7.24 -13.15
N THR A 161 -2.11 -6.25 -13.83
CA THR A 161 -3.56 -6.02 -13.82
C THR A 161 -4.29 -7.20 -14.47
N ARG A 162 -3.70 -7.82 -15.49
CA ARG A 162 -4.25 -9.01 -16.15
C ARG A 162 -4.20 -10.24 -15.22
N GLU A 163 -3.08 -10.47 -14.54
CA GLU A 163 -2.94 -11.57 -13.58
C GLU A 163 -3.90 -11.42 -12.39
N LEU A 164 -4.12 -10.18 -11.93
CA LEU A 164 -5.01 -9.86 -10.82
C LEU A 164 -6.44 -9.53 -11.25
N GLN A 165 -6.84 -9.83 -12.50
CA GLN A 165 -8.18 -9.49 -13.01
C GLN A 165 -9.30 -10.04 -12.12
N LYS A 166 -9.13 -11.26 -11.57
CA LYS A 166 -10.11 -11.87 -10.65
C LYS A 166 -10.36 -11.02 -9.39
N TYR A 167 -9.43 -10.16 -8.99
CA TYR A 167 -9.54 -9.24 -7.86
C TYR A 167 -10.13 -7.87 -8.25
N GLY A 168 -10.63 -7.72 -9.49
CA GLY A 168 -11.08 -6.42 -10.01
C GLY A 168 -9.93 -5.43 -10.22
N ALA A 169 -8.71 -5.93 -10.50
CA ALA A 169 -7.54 -5.07 -10.64
C ALA A 169 -7.74 -4.02 -11.74
N ARG A 170 -7.45 -2.76 -11.40
CA ARG A 170 -7.51 -1.64 -12.32
C ARG A 170 -6.43 -0.61 -12.00
N ALA A 171 -5.61 -0.27 -12.98
CA ALA A 171 -4.69 0.86 -12.87
C ALA A 171 -5.47 2.17 -12.68
N LEU A 172 -5.09 2.95 -11.67
CA LEU A 172 -5.59 4.29 -11.44
C LEU A 172 -4.91 5.25 -12.40
N GLY A 173 -5.68 6.17 -12.97
CA GLY A 173 -5.14 7.17 -13.88
C GLY A 173 -5.96 8.44 -13.94
N ILE A 174 -5.89 9.11 -15.09
CA ILE A 174 -6.70 10.29 -15.38
C ILE A 174 -8.08 9.80 -15.83
N ALA A 175 -9.12 10.16 -15.08
CA ALA A 175 -10.51 9.83 -15.37
C ALA A 175 -11.32 11.09 -15.72
N TYR A 176 -12.18 11.01 -16.73
CA TYR A 176 -13.07 12.12 -17.09
C TYR A 176 -14.44 11.93 -16.42
N ARG A 177 -14.86 12.92 -15.65
CA ARG A 177 -16.18 12.96 -14.99
C ARG A 177 -16.85 14.27 -15.40
N ASP A 178 -18.05 14.20 -15.96
CA ASP A 178 -18.77 15.38 -16.49
C ASP A 178 -17.93 16.24 -17.45
N LYS A 179 -17.14 15.58 -18.31
CA LYS A 179 -16.16 16.18 -19.26
C LYS A 179 -14.97 16.91 -18.62
N GLU A 180 -14.79 16.81 -17.30
CA GLU A 180 -13.65 17.38 -16.61
C GLU A 180 -12.65 16.28 -16.18
N PRO A 181 -11.32 16.54 -16.27
CA PRO A 181 -10.31 15.57 -15.90
C PRO A 181 -10.07 15.54 -14.37
N TYR A 182 -10.11 14.33 -13.82
CA TYR A 182 -9.79 13.99 -12.43
C TYR A 182 -8.58 13.05 -12.39
N SER A 183 -7.78 13.11 -11.33
CA SER A 183 -6.65 12.22 -11.12
C SER A 183 -6.96 11.26 -9.99
N GLU A 184 -7.24 10.01 -10.32
CA GLU A 184 -7.49 8.96 -9.32
C GLU A 184 -6.28 8.69 -8.41
N PRO A 185 -5.02 8.71 -8.90
CA PRO A 185 -3.86 8.64 -8.01
C PRO A 185 -3.82 9.78 -6.98
N CYS A 186 -4.20 11.00 -7.37
CA CYS A 186 -4.31 12.11 -6.42
C CYS A 186 -5.43 11.90 -5.39
N GLU A 187 -6.57 11.29 -5.77
CA GLU A 187 -7.64 10.90 -4.84
C GLU A 187 -7.12 9.92 -3.80
N PHE A 188 -6.35 8.90 -4.23
CA PHE A 188 -5.72 7.94 -3.34
C PHE A 188 -4.71 8.58 -2.38
N PHE A 189 -3.77 9.40 -2.89
CA PHE A 189 -2.78 10.07 -2.04
C PHE A 189 -3.45 11.03 -1.04
N ASN A 190 -4.48 11.75 -1.48
CA ASN A 190 -5.24 12.60 -0.59
C ASN A 190 -5.90 11.80 0.52
N THR A 191 -6.54 10.67 0.19
CA THR A 191 -7.21 9.79 1.16
C THR A 191 -6.25 9.31 2.26
N ILE A 192 -4.99 9.01 1.93
CA ILE A 192 -3.98 8.67 2.93
C ILE A 192 -3.68 9.87 3.84
N LEU A 193 -3.48 11.05 3.26
CA LEU A 193 -3.14 12.28 3.99
C LEU A 193 -4.30 12.85 4.81
N THR A 194 -5.54 12.56 4.43
CA THR A 194 -6.76 12.92 5.15
C THR A 194 -7.23 11.84 6.10
N CYS A 195 -6.40 10.82 6.36
CA CYS A 195 -6.71 9.73 7.28
C CYS A 195 -8.03 9.01 6.93
N GLY A 196 -8.20 8.62 5.67
CA GLY A 196 -9.29 7.77 5.20
C GLY A 196 -10.50 8.52 4.66
N VAL A 197 -10.52 9.86 4.67
CA VAL A 197 -11.62 10.66 4.12
C VAL A 197 -11.43 10.84 2.61
N PRO A 198 -12.24 10.18 1.75
CA PRO A 198 -12.07 10.23 0.31
C PRO A 198 -12.52 11.58 -0.24
N ARG A 199 -11.76 12.12 -1.18
CA ARG A 199 -12.12 13.34 -1.91
C ARG A 199 -11.82 13.19 -3.39
N LYS A 200 -12.72 13.73 -4.22
CA LYS A 200 -12.48 13.80 -5.67
C LYS A 200 -11.44 14.87 -5.96
N MET A 201 -10.43 14.53 -6.76
CA MET A 201 -9.27 15.39 -7.02
C MET A 201 -9.18 15.69 -8.51
N ARG A 202 -9.39 16.96 -8.88
CA ARG A 202 -9.18 17.41 -10.26
C ARG A 202 -7.73 17.20 -10.68
N LEU A 203 -7.48 17.02 -11.98
CA LEU A 203 -6.12 16.94 -12.51
C LEU A 203 -5.37 18.26 -12.21
N PRO A 204 -4.30 18.24 -11.40
CA PRO A 204 -3.64 19.48 -10.99
C PRO A 204 -2.80 20.09 -12.12
N ARG A 205 -2.83 21.42 -12.21
CA ARG A 205 -1.91 22.21 -13.07
C ARG A 205 -0.61 22.60 -12.35
N MET A 206 -0.45 22.17 -11.10
CA MET A 206 0.70 22.43 -10.24
C MET A 206 1.30 21.10 -9.77
N GLY A 207 2.45 21.14 -9.11
CA GLY A 207 3.06 19.93 -8.55
C GLY A 207 2.14 19.22 -7.57
N ILE A 208 1.99 17.91 -7.71
CA ILE A 208 1.08 17.06 -6.92
C ILE A 208 1.32 17.25 -5.42
N ARG A 209 2.58 17.33 -4.97
CA ARG A 209 2.97 17.58 -3.58
C ARG A 209 2.33 18.82 -2.94
N ASN A 210 2.05 19.85 -3.73
CA ASN A 210 1.43 21.08 -3.24
C ASN A 210 -0.10 21.03 -3.31
N PHE A 211 -0.66 20.01 -3.98
CA PHE A 211 -2.08 19.92 -4.30
C PHE A 211 -2.81 18.89 -3.45
N VAL A 212 -2.21 17.71 -3.20
CA VAL A 212 -2.88 16.61 -2.49
C VAL A 212 -3.05 16.86 -0.99
N GLY A 213 -2.37 17.86 -0.45
CA GLY A 213 -2.38 18.16 0.97
C GLY A 213 -3.53 19.05 1.40
N THR A 214 -4.69 18.46 1.70
CA THR A 214 -5.90 19.23 2.05
C THR A 214 -6.22 19.29 3.55
N SER A 215 -5.52 18.50 4.36
CA SER A 215 -5.66 18.47 5.82
C SER A 215 -4.42 19.06 6.48
N ARG A 216 -4.59 19.58 7.71
CA ARG A 216 -3.48 19.98 8.57
C ARG A 216 -3.17 18.86 9.57
N LEU A 217 -1.95 18.34 9.52
CA LEU A 217 -1.54 17.23 10.38
C LEU A 217 -0.90 17.76 11.67
N HIS A 218 -1.47 17.39 12.81
CA HIS A 218 -0.92 17.66 14.13
C HIS A 218 -0.43 16.36 14.76
N PHE A 219 0.77 16.37 15.32
CA PHE A 219 1.36 15.19 15.97
C PHE A 219 1.58 15.47 17.46
N SER A 220 1.05 14.59 18.30
CA SER A 220 1.26 14.54 19.74
C SER A 220 2.15 13.33 20.09
N LYS A 221 2.36 13.06 21.39
CA LYS A 221 3.24 11.98 21.85
C LYS A 221 2.76 10.58 21.44
N ARG A 222 1.46 10.36 21.36
CA ARG A 222 0.84 9.03 21.10
C ARG A 222 -0.33 9.07 20.13
N THR A 223 -0.69 10.26 19.66
CA THR A 223 -1.83 10.47 18.77
C THR A 223 -1.46 11.51 17.72
N MET A 224 -2.15 11.46 16.60
CA MET A 224 -2.14 12.47 15.56
C MET A 224 -3.56 12.91 15.25
N GLN A 225 -3.70 14.10 14.68
CA GLN A 225 -4.96 14.63 14.20
C GLN A 225 -4.76 15.12 12.76
N ALA A 226 -5.56 14.60 11.84
CA ALA A 226 -5.78 15.20 10.54
C ALA A 226 -6.95 16.17 10.66
N GLN A 227 -6.65 17.45 10.85
CA GLN A 227 -7.65 18.50 10.92
C GLN A 227 -8.12 18.81 9.50
N ALA A 228 -9.42 18.58 9.26
CA ALA A 228 -10.06 18.92 8.00
C ALA A 228 -10.67 20.33 8.05
N ALA A 229 -11.23 20.77 6.92
CA ALA A 229 -11.92 22.06 6.83
C ALA A 229 -13.26 22.07 7.60
N VAL A 230 -13.86 20.89 7.77
CA VAL A 230 -15.10 20.68 8.54
C VAL A 230 -14.77 19.71 9.67
N ASP A 231 -15.30 19.96 10.86
CA ASP A 231 -14.98 19.16 12.05
C ASP A 231 -15.38 17.69 11.90
N GLU A 232 -16.47 17.39 11.18
CA GLU A 232 -16.94 16.02 10.89
C GLU A 232 -15.94 15.19 10.07
N ASP A 233 -15.15 15.86 9.22
CA ASP A 233 -14.10 15.24 8.42
C ASP A 233 -12.78 15.10 9.18
N SER A 234 -12.66 15.70 10.38
CA SER A 234 -11.45 15.56 11.16
C SER A 234 -11.30 14.12 11.65
N ARG A 235 -10.07 13.63 11.62
CA ARG A 235 -9.74 12.27 12.07
C ARG A 235 -8.61 12.32 13.07
N PHE A 236 -8.76 11.53 14.13
CA PHE A 236 -7.70 11.25 15.08
C PHE A 236 -7.14 9.87 14.78
N GLY A 237 -5.85 9.70 14.99
CA GLY A 237 -5.22 8.40 14.80
C GLY A 237 -4.03 8.15 15.68
N ALA A 238 -3.61 6.90 15.70
CA ALA A 238 -2.37 6.46 16.32
C ALA A 238 -1.70 5.47 15.37
N LEU A 239 -0.39 5.60 15.21
CA LEU A 239 0.40 4.76 14.32
C LEU A 239 1.01 3.61 15.13
N LEU A 240 0.75 2.39 14.71
CA LEU A 240 1.37 1.17 15.23
C LEU A 240 2.43 0.69 14.24
N SER A 241 3.57 0.26 14.78
CA SER A 241 4.71 -0.25 14.03
C SER A 241 5.00 -1.67 14.46
N VAL A 242 5.40 -2.55 13.56
CA VAL A 242 5.81 -3.91 13.95
C VAL A 242 7.20 -3.89 14.58
N LYS A 243 7.32 -4.47 15.76
CA LYS A 243 8.58 -4.72 16.46
C LYS A 243 9.18 -6.07 16.08
N GLU A 244 8.34 -7.10 15.98
CA GLU A 244 8.77 -8.48 15.70
C GLU A 244 7.73 -9.20 14.85
N TYR A 245 8.19 -9.96 13.86
CA TYR A 245 7.34 -10.74 12.97
C TYR A 245 7.20 -12.18 13.49
N PRO A 246 6.07 -12.84 13.20
CA PRO A 246 5.85 -14.23 13.56
C PRO A 246 6.82 -15.17 12.82
N PRO A 247 7.07 -16.38 13.36
CA PRO A 247 8.01 -17.34 12.75
C PRO A 247 7.50 -17.93 11.42
N PHE A 248 6.19 -17.90 11.18
CA PHE A 248 5.59 -18.39 9.95
C PHE A 248 4.65 -17.36 9.35
N THR A 249 4.53 -17.38 8.02
CA THR A 249 3.57 -16.56 7.29
C THR A 249 2.62 -17.43 6.48
N GLY A 250 1.37 -16.99 6.35
CA GLY A 250 0.33 -17.70 5.60
C GLY A 250 -0.71 -16.74 5.01
N PRO A 251 -1.50 -17.20 4.02
CA PRO A 251 -2.61 -16.42 3.49
C PRO A 251 -3.62 -16.09 4.61
N GLY A 252 -4.15 -14.87 4.60
CA GLY A 252 -5.22 -14.45 5.49
C GLY A 252 -4.81 -14.12 6.94
N MET A 253 -3.51 -14.11 7.28
CA MET A 253 -3.06 -13.77 8.63
C MET A 253 -3.54 -12.40 9.13
N LEU A 254 -3.80 -11.45 8.23
CA LEU A 254 -4.27 -10.11 8.59
C LEU A 254 -5.77 -9.92 8.37
N ASP A 255 -6.51 -10.97 8.01
CA ASP A 255 -7.94 -10.89 7.73
C ASP A 255 -8.75 -10.54 8.98
N GLY A 256 -8.23 -10.86 10.17
CA GLY A 256 -8.81 -10.44 11.44
C GLY A 256 -8.97 -8.92 11.54
N LEU A 257 -8.01 -8.14 11.00
CA LEU A 257 -8.12 -6.68 10.96
C LEU A 257 -9.33 -6.24 10.12
N LEU A 258 -9.62 -6.93 9.03
CA LEU A 258 -10.74 -6.61 8.14
C LEU A 258 -12.12 -6.88 8.77
N GLN A 259 -12.16 -7.54 9.93
CA GLN A 259 -13.40 -7.84 10.67
C GLN A 259 -13.67 -6.87 11.83
N VAL A 260 -12.68 -6.05 12.21
CA VAL A 260 -12.80 -5.11 13.33
C VAL A 260 -13.71 -3.92 12.99
N ASN A 261 -14.48 -3.43 13.98
CA ASN A 261 -15.39 -2.29 13.83
C ASN A 261 -14.68 -0.93 14.01
N HIS A 262 -13.50 -0.80 13.43
CA HIS A 262 -12.66 0.40 13.49
C HIS A 262 -12.11 0.74 12.11
N GLU A 263 -11.97 2.04 11.85
CA GLU A 263 -11.32 2.54 10.64
C GLU A 263 -9.80 2.41 10.78
N PHE A 264 -9.10 2.08 9.70
CA PHE A 264 -7.64 2.07 9.69
C PHE A 264 -7.06 2.16 8.29
N ILE A 265 -5.78 2.52 8.23
CA ILE A 265 -4.97 2.39 7.02
C ILE A 265 -3.80 1.45 7.33
N LEU A 266 -3.82 0.28 6.74
CA LEU A 266 -2.71 -0.68 6.81
C LEU A 266 -1.82 -0.45 5.58
N THR A 267 -0.54 -0.20 5.81
CA THR A 267 0.44 -0.07 4.72
C THR A 267 1.57 -1.05 4.92
N GLN A 268 1.78 -1.89 3.91
CA GLN A 268 2.91 -2.78 3.79
C GLN A 268 3.75 -2.35 2.60
N SER A 269 5.07 -2.48 2.73
CA SER A 269 5.97 -2.26 1.61
C SER A 269 7.01 -3.35 1.53
N PHE A 270 7.32 -3.79 0.32
CA PHE A 270 8.36 -4.78 0.05
C PHE A 270 9.26 -4.27 -1.08
N THR A 271 10.54 -4.08 -0.78
CA THR A 271 11.56 -3.74 -1.79
C THR A 271 12.45 -4.94 -2.03
N ILE A 272 12.51 -5.39 -3.28
CA ILE A 272 13.33 -6.53 -3.67
C ILE A 272 14.81 -6.20 -3.44
N ALA A 273 15.57 -7.17 -2.93
CA ALA A 273 17.02 -7.11 -2.87
C ALA A 273 17.62 -7.90 -4.03
N ASP A 274 18.72 -7.41 -4.60
CA ASP A 274 19.41 -8.15 -5.66
C ASP A 274 19.97 -9.47 -5.13
N LYS A 275 19.86 -10.53 -5.94
CA LYS A 275 20.28 -11.89 -5.57
C LYS A 275 21.70 -11.95 -4.98
N PRO A 276 22.74 -11.31 -5.57
CA PRO A 276 24.09 -11.36 -5.00
C PRO A 276 24.18 -10.72 -3.61
N ILE A 277 23.45 -9.62 -3.39
CA ILE A 277 23.43 -8.91 -2.11
C ILE A 277 22.71 -9.74 -1.04
N ALA A 278 21.57 -10.33 -1.41
CA ALA A 278 20.84 -11.24 -0.54
C ALA A 278 21.68 -12.47 -0.17
N GLN A 279 22.35 -13.08 -1.16
CA GLN A 279 23.21 -14.24 -0.96
C GLN A 279 24.37 -13.94 -0.02
N GLU A 280 25.11 -12.85 -0.24
CA GLU A 280 26.21 -12.46 0.63
C GLU A 280 25.75 -12.27 2.09
N ARG A 281 24.59 -11.62 2.27
CA ARG A 281 24.03 -11.36 3.60
C ARG A 281 23.60 -12.64 4.31
N ILE A 282 22.91 -13.55 3.60
CA ILE A 282 22.47 -14.84 4.14
C ILE A 282 23.66 -15.73 4.46
N THR A 283 24.67 -15.83 3.58
CA THR A 283 25.89 -16.61 3.86
C THR A 283 26.67 -16.04 5.04
N ARG A 284 26.68 -14.72 5.22
CA ARG A 284 27.29 -14.10 6.40
C ARG A 284 26.55 -14.47 7.68
N LEU A 285 25.21 -14.40 7.67
CA LEU A 285 24.36 -14.83 8.78
C LEU A 285 24.57 -16.32 9.11
N GLN A 286 24.63 -17.17 8.10
CA GLN A 286 24.90 -18.61 8.24
C GLN A 286 26.22 -18.85 8.99
N ARG A 287 27.31 -18.18 8.59
CA ARG A 287 28.62 -18.29 9.27
C ARG A 287 28.58 -17.79 10.72
N GLN A 288 27.79 -16.75 11.00
CA GLN A 288 27.63 -16.22 12.36
C GLN A 288 26.88 -17.20 13.26
N ILE A 289 25.81 -17.82 12.76
CA ILE A 289 25.03 -18.83 13.50
C ILE A 289 25.89 -20.05 13.78
N GLN A 290 26.64 -20.54 12.78
CA GLN A 290 27.57 -21.66 12.93
C GLN A 290 28.68 -21.41 13.96
N ALA A 291 29.10 -20.15 14.12
CA ALA A 291 30.12 -19.75 15.09
C ALA A 291 29.53 -19.40 16.48
N SER A 292 28.21 -19.53 16.65
CA SER A 292 27.49 -19.21 17.89
C SER A 292 26.97 -20.48 18.57
N ASP A 293 26.43 -20.33 19.78
CA ASP A 293 25.79 -21.42 20.52
C ASP A 293 24.48 -21.93 19.87
N GLU A 294 24.01 -21.28 18.80
CA GLU A 294 22.83 -21.70 18.02
C GLU A 294 23.14 -22.73 16.91
N ALA A 295 24.39 -23.22 16.82
CA ALA A 295 24.75 -24.27 15.87
C ALA A 295 23.93 -25.56 16.12
N GLY A 296 23.34 -26.12 15.05
CA GLY A 296 22.45 -27.28 15.09
C GLY A 296 21.00 -26.97 15.49
N SER A 297 20.65 -25.69 15.70
CA SER A 297 19.29 -25.27 16.04
C SER A 297 18.33 -25.29 14.82
N SER A 298 17.04 -25.01 15.06
CA SER A 298 16.07 -24.76 13.98
C SER A 298 16.45 -23.52 13.15
N VAL A 299 17.10 -22.52 13.76
CA VAL A 299 17.51 -21.28 13.10
C VAL A 299 18.54 -21.56 12.00
N GLU A 300 19.50 -22.45 12.23
CA GLU A 300 20.46 -22.85 11.20
C GLU A 300 19.75 -23.51 10.01
N LYS A 301 18.80 -24.43 10.28
CA LYS A 301 18.01 -25.09 9.24
C LYS A 301 17.18 -24.10 8.42
N ASP A 302 16.58 -23.11 9.06
CA ASP A 302 15.78 -22.08 8.39
C ASP A 302 16.65 -21.19 7.49
N ILE A 303 17.86 -20.86 7.91
CA ILE A 303 18.83 -20.10 7.11
C ILE A 303 19.36 -20.93 5.93
N ASP A 304 19.63 -22.22 6.13
CA ASP A 304 20.00 -23.13 5.05
C ASP A 304 18.87 -23.27 4.02
N TYR A 305 17.63 -23.42 4.50
CA TYR A 305 16.44 -23.46 3.64
C TYR A 305 16.28 -22.14 2.86
N ALA A 306 16.46 -20.99 3.52
CA ALA A 306 16.40 -19.68 2.89
C ALA A 306 17.47 -19.51 1.79
N LEU A 307 18.71 -19.95 2.06
CA LEU A 307 19.81 -19.91 1.09
C LEU A 307 19.51 -20.80 -0.12
N ASN A 308 19.07 -22.05 0.10
CA ASN A 308 18.70 -22.96 -0.98
C ASN A 308 17.53 -22.42 -1.81
N SER A 309 16.51 -21.85 -1.17
CA SER A 309 15.36 -21.24 -1.85
C SER A 309 15.79 -20.06 -2.74
N LEU A 310 16.74 -19.24 -2.29
CA LEU A 310 17.33 -18.17 -3.09
C LEU A 310 18.14 -18.71 -4.28
N MET A 311 18.93 -19.76 -4.06
CA MET A 311 19.76 -20.37 -5.09
C MET A 311 18.90 -20.99 -6.20
N ASN A 312 17.85 -21.72 -5.81
CA ASN A 312 16.87 -22.37 -6.68
C ASN A 312 15.86 -21.41 -7.32
N GLN A 313 15.89 -20.12 -6.97
CA GLN A 313 14.96 -19.09 -7.46
C GLN A 313 13.48 -19.35 -7.06
N GLU A 314 13.27 -20.09 -5.97
CA GLU A 314 11.94 -20.35 -5.42
C GLU A 314 11.41 -19.16 -4.60
N ALA A 315 12.32 -18.34 -4.07
CA ALA A 315 12.01 -17.16 -3.28
C ALA A 315 12.89 -15.95 -3.66
N VAL A 316 12.33 -14.76 -3.49
CA VAL A 316 13.06 -13.49 -3.60
C VAL A 316 13.08 -12.83 -2.22
N PHE A 317 14.26 -12.35 -1.83
CA PHE A 317 14.45 -11.66 -0.56
C PHE A 317 14.39 -10.15 -0.76
N GLY A 318 14.02 -9.45 0.30
CA GLY A 318 13.84 -8.01 0.24
C GLY A 318 13.66 -7.39 1.61
N PHE A 319 13.40 -6.09 1.60
CA PHE A 319 13.12 -5.31 2.80
C PHE A 319 11.62 -5.14 2.92
N HIS A 320 11.06 -5.67 4.01
CA HIS A 320 9.66 -5.53 4.34
C HIS A 320 9.44 -4.49 5.45
N HIS A 321 8.39 -3.70 5.33
CA HIS A 321 7.93 -2.77 6.37
C HIS A 321 6.41 -2.82 6.45
N LEU A 322 5.88 -2.80 7.67
CA LEU A 322 4.45 -2.78 7.96
C LEU A 322 4.16 -1.68 8.98
N SER A 323 3.16 -0.84 8.67
CA SER A 323 2.62 0.16 9.57
C SER A 323 1.09 0.12 9.54
N LEU A 324 0.47 0.27 10.71
CA LEU A 324 -0.97 0.32 10.85
C LEU A 324 -1.39 1.65 11.49
N LEU A 325 -2.09 2.48 10.73
CA LEU A 325 -2.67 3.72 11.24
C LEU A 325 -4.10 3.45 11.71
N CYS A 326 -4.29 3.37 13.03
CA CYS A 326 -5.60 3.23 13.65
C CYS A 326 -6.33 4.58 13.62
N LEU A 327 -7.59 4.61 13.21
CA LEU A 327 -8.35 5.84 13.00
C LEU A 327 -9.64 5.88 13.82
N SER A 328 -10.00 7.08 14.24
CA SER A 328 -11.23 7.37 14.98
C SER A 328 -11.70 8.81 14.71
N ARG A 329 -12.98 9.07 14.95
CA ARG A 329 -13.56 10.43 14.89
C ARG A 329 -13.30 11.24 16.15
N ASP A 330 -12.97 10.59 17.26
CA ASP A 330 -12.63 11.22 18.54
C ASP A 330 -11.44 10.57 19.23
N LEU A 331 -10.84 11.28 20.19
CA LEU A 331 -9.65 10.85 20.94
C LEU A 331 -9.88 9.61 21.81
N GLN A 332 -11.08 9.39 22.36
CA GLN A 332 -11.37 8.22 23.19
C GLN A 332 -11.42 6.96 22.32
N GLY A 333 -12.05 7.07 21.14
CA GLY A 333 -12.12 6.00 20.16
C GLY A 333 -10.75 5.58 19.61
N VAL A 334 -9.73 6.46 19.60
CA VAL A 334 -8.36 6.08 19.20
C VAL A 334 -7.80 5.00 20.13
N SER A 335 -7.92 5.18 21.45
CA SER A 335 -7.40 4.20 22.42
C SER A 335 -8.07 2.83 22.27
N LYS A 336 -9.39 2.82 22.02
CA LYS A 336 -10.14 1.59 21.76
C LYS A 336 -9.69 0.93 20.45
N SER A 337 -9.55 1.72 19.39
CA SER A 337 -9.08 1.24 18.08
C SER A 337 -7.69 0.61 18.19
N VAL A 338 -6.76 1.25 18.93
CA VAL A 338 -5.42 0.72 19.19
C VAL A 338 -5.47 -0.61 19.95
N SER A 339 -6.31 -0.70 20.99
CA SER A 339 -6.43 -1.92 21.78
C SER A 339 -6.95 -3.10 20.95
N GLU A 340 -8.02 -2.89 20.16
CA GLU A 340 -8.64 -3.97 19.37
C GLU A 340 -7.77 -4.37 18.16
N LEU A 341 -7.28 -3.39 17.40
CA LEU A 341 -6.40 -3.68 16.24
C LEU A 341 -5.05 -4.25 16.69
N GLY A 342 -4.53 -3.78 17.82
CA GLY A 342 -3.33 -4.32 18.43
C GLY A 342 -3.51 -5.76 18.92
N ALA A 343 -4.67 -6.08 19.52
CA ALA A 343 -4.98 -7.46 19.91
C ALA A 343 -4.98 -8.40 18.69
N CYS A 344 -5.55 -7.99 17.56
CA CYS A 344 -5.50 -8.79 16.32
C CYS A 344 -4.07 -9.06 15.83
N LEU A 345 -3.15 -8.10 15.98
CA LEU A 345 -1.74 -8.32 15.65
C LEU A 345 -1.10 -9.32 16.63
N THR A 346 -1.37 -9.18 17.93
CA THR A 346 -0.87 -10.07 18.96
C THR A 346 -1.38 -11.50 18.82
N ASP A 347 -2.64 -11.70 18.42
CA ASP A 347 -3.22 -13.02 18.15
C ASP A 347 -2.48 -13.76 17.03
N MET A 348 -1.87 -13.02 16.10
CA MET A 348 -1.04 -13.55 15.02
C MET A 348 0.45 -13.61 15.37
N ASN A 349 0.80 -13.48 16.65
CA ASN A 349 2.18 -13.40 17.15
C ASN A 349 3.01 -12.28 16.52
N ILE A 350 2.37 -11.17 16.13
CA ILE A 350 3.06 -9.95 15.70
C ILE A 350 3.21 -9.05 16.94
N ASN A 351 4.45 -8.77 17.32
CA ASN A 351 4.76 -7.82 18.38
C ASN A 351 4.78 -6.40 17.79
N TRP A 352 4.10 -5.43 18.41
CA TRP A 352 3.88 -4.08 17.87
C TRP A 352 4.15 -2.96 18.87
#